data_AF-A0A7S3E3H2-F1
#
_entry.id   AF-A0A7S3E3H2-F1
#
_cell.length_a   1.000
_cell.length_b   1.000
_cell.length_c   1.000
_cell.angle_alpha   90.00
_cell.angle_beta   90.00
_cell.angle_gamma   90.00
#
_symmetry.space_group_name_H-M   'P 1'
#
loop_
_entity.id
_entity.type
_entity.pdbx_description
1 polymer ?
#
loop_
_entity_poly.entity_id
_entity_poly.type
_entity_poly.pdbx_seq_one_letter_code
_entity_poly.pdbx_strand_id
1 'polypeptide(L)'
;GGDSLVATKITGDPHIWAGKVTFKIDLSLCSPWGGEGGGGFSLPEDYIDSEWDDGGEAIQGRQVEFTCPGVGQIADIGYKSPQWTPVKLVAFEGMEHIAVVWEALRAVSIFERFSTETLRETFQRGRGCKK
;
A
#
# COMPACT_ATOMS: atom_id res chain seq x y z
N GLY A 1 -17.01 -11.66 7.79
CA GLY A 1 -17.52 -10.43 7.16
C GLY A 1 -16.33 -9.74 6.55
N GLY A 2 -16.30 -9.67 5.22
CA GLY A 2 -15.13 -9.28 4.44
C GLY A 2 -15.12 -7.79 4.13
N ASP A 3 -15.35 -6.95 5.13
CA ASP A 3 -15.66 -5.52 4.92
C ASP A 3 -14.44 -4.63 5.21
N SER A 4 -13.28 -5.24 5.48
CA SER A 4 -12.05 -4.51 5.74
C SER A 4 -10.82 -5.21 5.17
N LEU A 5 -9.94 -4.44 4.53
CA LEU A 5 -8.59 -4.86 4.18
C LEU A 5 -7.64 -4.42 5.29
N VAL A 6 -6.88 -5.36 5.85
CA VAL A 6 -5.91 -5.09 6.91
C VAL A 6 -4.55 -5.59 6.45
N ALA A 7 -3.57 -4.70 6.40
CA ALA A 7 -2.18 -5.08 6.18
C ALA A 7 -1.44 -5.17 7.51
N THR A 8 -0.63 -6.21 7.65
CA THR A 8 0.18 -6.46 8.84
C THR A 8 1.62 -6.70 8.40
N LYS A 9 2.57 -6.03 9.05
CA LYS A 9 3.99 -6.24 8.77
C LYS A 9 4.39 -7.66 9.16
N ILE A 10 4.89 -8.44 8.19
CA ILE A 10 5.23 -9.84 8.40
C ILE A 10 6.64 -9.95 9.03
N THR A 11 7.67 -9.27 8.50
CA THR A 11 9.01 -9.11 9.09
C THR A 11 9.86 -8.14 8.24
N GLY A 12 11.00 -7.65 8.75
CA GLY A 12 12.07 -7.07 7.90
C GLY A 12 12.79 -5.84 8.46
N ASP A 13 12.23 -5.20 9.49
CA ASP A 13 12.80 -4.01 10.11
C ASP A 13 12.99 -4.27 11.61
N PRO A 14 14.22 -4.17 12.14
CA PRO A 14 14.48 -4.38 13.57
C PRO A 14 13.78 -3.35 14.46
N HIS A 15 13.32 -2.22 13.89
CA HIS A 15 12.69 -1.12 14.60
C HIS A 15 11.16 -1.20 14.64
N ILE A 16 10.52 -2.09 13.85
CA ILE A 16 9.06 -2.27 13.83
C ILE A 16 8.73 -3.75 13.99
N TRP A 17 8.16 -4.11 15.14
CA TRP A 17 7.85 -5.50 15.46
C TRP A 17 6.87 -6.14 14.46
N ALA A 18 7.12 -7.42 14.13
CA ALA A 18 6.22 -8.22 13.32
C ALA A 18 4.83 -8.29 13.96
N GLY A 19 3.79 -8.43 13.12
CA GLY A 19 2.40 -8.50 13.60
C GLY A 19 1.73 -7.15 13.84
N LYS A 20 2.42 -6.03 13.58
CA LYS A 20 1.80 -4.69 13.66
C LYS A 20 1.01 -4.38 12.40
N VAL A 21 -0.22 -3.91 12.61
CA VAL A 21 -1.08 -3.41 11.53
C VAL A 21 -0.46 -2.15 10.95
N THR A 22 -0.26 -2.13 9.65
CA THR A 22 0.28 -0.98 8.93
C THR A 22 -0.84 -0.09 8.41
N PHE A 23 -1.94 -0.66 7.93
CA PHE A 23 -3.14 0.08 7.59
C PHE A 23 -4.40 -0.78 7.66
N LYS A 24 -5.53 -0.10 7.80
CA LYS A 24 -6.88 -0.65 7.77
C LYS A 24 -7.73 0.17 6.80
N ILE A 25 -8.29 -0.50 5.80
CA ILE A 25 -9.19 0.09 4.81
C ILE A 25 -10.61 -0.41 5.08
N ASP A 26 -11.58 0.49 5.00
CA ASP A 26 -13.00 0.14 5.03
C ASP A 26 -13.50 -0.07 3.60
N LEU A 27 -13.77 -1.33 3.26
CA LEU A 27 -14.21 -1.69 1.90
C LEU A 27 -15.69 -1.39 1.66
N SER A 28 -16.48 -1.18 2.73
CA SER A 28 -17.88 -0.81 2.60
C SER A 28 -18.07 0.65 2.17
N LEU A 29 -17.02 1.46 2.31
CA LEU A 29 -17.01 2.89 1.98
C LEU A 29 -16.30 3.17 0.65
N CYS A 30 -16.07 2.15 -0.18
CA CYS A 30 -15.45 2.36 -1.48
C CYS A 30 -16.38 3.14 -2.41
N SER A 31 -15.80 4.08 -3.16
CA SER A 31 -16.47 4.88 -4.16
C SER A 31 -15.80 4.72 -5.52
N PRO A 32 -16.57 4.61 -6.61
CA PRO A 32 -16.03 4.66 -7.98
C PRO A 32 -15.20 5.93 -8.20
N TRP A 33 -14.11 5.81 -8.95
CA TRP A 33 -13.24 6.95 -9.22
C TRP A 33 -13.76 7.80 -10.37
N GLY A 34 -14.43 8.90 -10.04
CA GLY A 34 -15.04 9.80 -11.02
C GLY A 34 -16.21 9.14 -11.78
N GLY A 35 -17.18 9.94 -12.23
CA GLY A 35 -18.22 9.46 -13.14
C GLY A 35 -17.65 9.05 -14.51
N GLU A 36 -18.52 8.53 -15.40
CA GLU A 36 -18.19 8.01 -16.75
C GLU A 36 -16.97 8.69 -17.41
N GLY A 37 -15.89 7.92 -17.57
CA GLY A 37 -14.62 8.37 -18.18
C GLY A 37 -13.43 8.49 -17.23
N GLY A 38 -13.37 7.65 -16.18
CA GLY A 38 -12.32 7.59 -15.15
C GLY A 38 -10.94 8.10 -15.58
N GLY A 39 -10.52 9.20 -14.96
CA GLY A 39 -9.23 9.83 -15.25
C GLY A 39 -8.07 8.94 -14.78
N GLY A 40 -6.98 8.94 -15.56
CA GLY A 40 -5.74 8.28 -15.18
C GLY A 40 -5.20 8.82 -13.86
N PHE A 41 -4.63 7.93 -13.04
CA PHE A 41 -4.03 8.30 -11.77
C PHE A 41 -2.75 9.10 -12.01
N SER A 42 -2.62 10.22 -11.31
CA SER A 42 -1.41 11.03 -11.32
C SER A 42 -1.04 11.39 -9.90
N LEU A 43 0.18 11.03 -9.50
CA LEU A 43 0.74 11.54 -8.25
C LEU A 43 1.05 13.04 -8.39
N PRO A 44 0.77 13.85 -7.35
CA PRO A 44 1.29 15.21 -7.29
C PRO A 44 2.82 15.20 -7.40
N GLU A 45 3.40 16.20 -8.07
CA GLU A 45 4.86 16.27 -8.28
C GLU A 45 5.65 16.24 -6.96
N ASP A 46 5.08 16.75 -5.86
CA ASP A 46 5.70 16.75 -4.53
C ASP A 46 5.62 15.41 -3.79
N TYR A 47 4.99 14.38 -4.38
CA TYR A 47 5.01 12.98 -3.93
C TYR A 47 6.08 12.17 -4.67
N ILE A 48 6.61 12.71 -5.77
CA ILE A 48 7.60 12.08 -6.67
C ILE A 48 9.02 12.52 -6.25
N ASP A 49 9.17 13.12 -5.07
CA ASP A 49 10.45 13.62 -4.62
C ASP A 49 11.25 12.56 -3.85
N SER A 50 12.42 12.25 -4.39
CA SER A 50 13.62 11.72 -3.73
C SER A 50 13.73 10.20 -3.43
N GLU A 51 14.75 9.59 -4.04
CA GLU A 51 15.53 8.38 -3.64
C GLU A 51 14.83 7.05 -3.32
N TRP A 52 13.51 7.01 -3.18
CA TRP A 52 12.72 5.82 -2.80
C TRP A 52 11.70 5.40 -3.87
N ASP A 53 11.79 5.99 -5.07
CA ASP A 53 10.90 5.71 -6.18
C ASP A 53 11.31 4.43 -6.92
N ASP A 54 10.93 3.28 -6.35
CA ASP A 54 11.06 1.97 -7.00
C ASP A 54 9.74 1.49 -7.63
N GLY A 55 8.79 2.39 -7.94
CA GLY A 55 7.53 1.96 -8.54
C GLY A 55 6.48 2.99 -8.92
N GLY A 56 6.71 4.30 -8.75
CA GLY A 56 5.74 5.35 -9.11
C GLY A 56 5.33 5.30 -10.59
N GLU A 57 6.28 5.00 -11.48
CA GLU A 57 6.02 4.75 -12.91
C GLU A 57 5.02 3.62 -13.15
N ALA A 58 5.00 2.60 -12.27
CA ALA A 58 4.16 1.43 -12.46
C ALA A 58 2.68 1.77 -12.36
N ILE A 59 2.28 2.86 -11.70
CA ILE A 59 0.88 3.24 -11.49
C ILE A 59 0.48 4.57 -12.17
N GLN A 60 1.45 5.35 -12.65
CA GLN A 60 1.19 6.63 -13.31
C GLN A 60 0.38 6.42 -14.60
N GLY A 61 -0.68 7.21 -14.77
CA GLY A 61 -1.57 7.15 -15.94
C GLY A 61 -2.53 5.96 -15.96
N ARG A 62 -2.44 5.02 -15.00
CA ARG A 62 -3.37 3.88 -14.94
C ARG A 62 -4.78 4.34 -14.62
N GLN A 63 -5.77 3.69 -15.22
CA GLN A 63 -7.16 3.92 -14.86
C GLN A 63 -7.44 3.42 -13.45
N VAL A 64 -8.06 4.28 -12.64
CA VAL A 64 -8.53 3.93 -11.30
C VAL A 64 -9.95 3.42 -11.40
N GLU A 65 -10.25 2.26 -10.83
CA GLU A 65 -11.61 1.73 -10.75
C GLU A 65 -12.36 2.34 -9.56
N PHE A 66 -11.75 2.28 -8.38
CA PHE A 66 -12.36 2.75 -7.14
C PHE A 66 -11.32 3.19 -6.13
N THR A 67 -11.79 3.95 -5.15
CA THR A 67 -11.01 4.31 -3.97
C THR A 67 -11.78 3.98 -2.70
N CYS A 68 -11.05 3.65 -1.65
CA CYS A 68 -11.63 3.35 -0.35
C CYS A 68 -10.89 4.11 0.75
N PRO A 69 -11.60 4.78 1.67
CA PRO A 69 -10.96 5.45 2.79
C PRO A 69 -10.41 4.43 3.80
N GLY A 70 -9.37 4.83 4.51
CA GLY A 70 -8.79 4.03 5.57
C GLY A 70 -7.94 4.84 6.53
N VAL A 71 -7.31 4.11 7.45
CA VAL A 71 -6.32 4.66 8.37
C VAL A 71 -5.04 3.84 8.30
N GLY A 72 -3.91 4.54 8.23
CA GLY A 72 -2.57 3.98 8.26
C GLY A 72 -1.88 4.35 9.57
N GLN A 73 -0.99 3.48 10.05
CA GLN A 73 -0.21 3.76 11.24
C GLN A 73 1.19 4.22 10.86
N ILE A 74 1.59 5.39 11.35
CA ILE A 74 2.94 5.94 11.22
C ILE A 74 3.55 6.08 12.61
N ALA A 75 4.89 6.02 12.68
CA ALA A 75 5.62 6.13 13.92
C ALA A 75 7.03 6.67 13.63
N ASP A 76 7.66 7.26 14.65
CA ASP A 76 9.06 7.65 14.57
C ASP A 76 9.98 6.41 14.56
N ILE A 77 11.26 6.62 14.22
CA ILE A 77 12.29 5.58 14.25
C ILE A 77 12.28 4.83 15.60
N GLY A 78 12.27 3.50 15.55
CA GLY A 78 12.10 2.65 16.72
C GLY A 78 10.63 2.43 17.12
N TYR A 79 9.69 2.75 16.23
CA TYR A 79 8.25 2.65 16.45
C TYR A 79 7.78 3.45 17.67
N LYS A 80 8.36 4.64 17.85
CA LYS A 80 7.99 5.56 18.93
C LYS A 80 6.80 6.41 18.49
N SER A 81 5.95 6.75 19.45
CA SER A 81 4.79 7.64 19.24
C SER A 81 3.88 7.21 18.07
N PRO A 82 3.42 5.94 18.02
CA PRO A 82 2.60 5.47 16.90
C PRO A 82 1.27 6.23 16.86
N GLN A 83 0.93 6.72 15.68
CA GLN A 83 -0.29 7.49 15.45
C GLN A 83 -1.01 7.02 14.17
N TRP A 84 -2.33 7.15 14.18
CA TRP A 84 -3.15 6.84 13.03
C TRP A 84 -3.33 8.09 12.19
N THR A 85 -3.05 7.97 10.90
CA THR A 85 -3.29 9.00 9.88
C THR A 85 -4.31 8.50 8.87
N PRO A 86 -5.13 9.39 8.29
CA PRO A 86 -5.92 9.05 7.12
C PRO A 86 -5.04 8.51 5.99
N VAL A 87 -5.55 7.49 5.29
CA VAL A 87 -4.99 6.96 4.03
C VAL A 87 -6.12 6.68 3.05
N LYS A 88 -5.75 6.55 1.77
CA LYS A 88 -6.68 6.18 0.69
C LYS A 88 -6.14 4.99 -0.06
N LEU A 89 -6.93 3.92 -0.15
CA LEU A 89 -6.69 2.84 -1.10
C LEU A 89 -7.12 3.30 -2.49
N VAL A 90 -6.28 3.06 -3.48
CA VAL A 90 -6.53 3.29 -4.90
C VAL A 90 -6.38 1.95 -5.60
N ALA A 91 -7.47 1.45 -6.19
CA ALA A 91 -7.48 0.24 -6.98
C ALA A 91 -7.50 0.59 -8.46
N PHE A 92 -6.58 0.00 -9.22
CA PHE A 92 -6.46 0.21 -10.66
C PHE A 92 -7.18 -0.87 -11.45
N GLU A 93 -7.47 -0.59 -12.71
CA GLU A 93 -8.04 -1.56 -13.64
C GLU A 93 -7.25 -2.88 -13.63
N GLY A 94 -7.97 -4.00 -13.52
CA GLY A 94 -7.38 -5.34 -13.47
C GLY A 94 -6.81 -5.76 -12.11
N MET A 95 -6.69 -4.84 -11.14
CA MET A 95 -6.32 -5.11 -9.73
C MET A 95 -5.00 -5.89 -9.53
N GLU A 96 -4.11 -5.91 -10.52
CA GLU A 96 -2.76 -6.48 -10.35
C GLU A 96 -1.93 -5.65 -9.38
N HIS A 97 -2.19 -4.35 -9.36
CA HIS A 97 -1.59 -3.37 -8.48
C HIS A 97 -2.69 -2.66 -7.68
N ILE A 98 -2.38 -2.35 -6.43
CA ILE A 98 -3.12 -1.40 -5.61
C ILE A 98 -2.13 -0.41 -5.01
N ALA A 99 -2.58 0.82 -4.78
CA ALA A 99 -1.78 1.84 -4.09
C ALA A 99 -2.46 2.28 -2.80
N VAL A 100 -1.68 2.57 -1.79
CA VAL A 100 -2.13 3.27 -0.57
C VAL A 100 -1.44 4.63 -0.55
N VAL A 101 -2.25 5.69 -0.60
CA VAL A 101 -1.79 7.08 -0.54
C VAL A 101 -1.77 7.53 0.92
N TRP A 102 -0.59 7.96 1.37
CA TRP A 102 -0.32 8.46 2.71
C TRP A 102 -0.20 9.98 2.67
N GLU A 103 -1.32 10.68 2.80
CA GLU A 103 -1.35 12.15 2.68
C GLU A 103 -0.44 12.84 3.70
N ALA A 104 -0.39 12.34 4.94
CA ALA A 104 0.47 12.91 5.99
C ALA A 104 1.97 12.71 5.74
N LEU A 105 2.36 11.72 4.94
CA LEU A 105 3.75 11.45 4.59
C LEU A 105 4.12 11.97 3.20
N ARG A 106 3.15 12.46 2.42
CA ARG A 106 3.29 12.72 0.98
C ARG A 106 3.94 11.55 0.24
N ALA A 107 3.50 10.34 0.60
CA ALA A 107 4.10 9.10 0.12
C ALA A 107 3.04 8.15 -0.40
N VAL A 108 3.45 7.23 -1.28
CA VAL A 108 2.60 6.17 -1.82
C VAL A 108 3.27 4.82 -1.60
N SER A 109 2.49 3.85 -1.12
CA SER A 109 2.91 2.46 -1.07
C SER A 109 2.20 1.69 -2.17
N ILE A 110 2.96 0.99 -3.00
CA ILE A 110 2.44 0.20 -4.12
C ILE A 110 2.54 -1.28 -3.73
N PHE A 111 1.46 -2.00 -3.95
CA PHE A 111 1.38 -3.43 -3.68
C PHE A 111 0.99 -4.15 -4.96
N GLU A 112 1.80 -5.13 -5.33
CA GLU A 112 1.51 -6.05 -6.42
C GLU A 112 0.99 -7.37 -5.84
N ARG A 113 0.03 -7.97 -6.54
CA ARG A 113 -0.46 -9.30 -6.18
C ARG A 113 0.55 -10.37 -6.59
N PHE A 114 1.22 -10.96 -5.60
CA PHE A 114 2.02 -12.16 -5.84
C PHE A 114 1.14 -13.37 -6.16
N SER A 115 1.56 -14.15 -7.16
CA SER A 115 0.99 -15.48 -7.39
C SER A 115 1.35 -16.43 -6.24
N THR A 116 0.56 -17.50 -6.07
CA THR A 116 0.84 -18.50 -5.03
C THR A 116 2.20 -19.19 -5.25
N GLU A 117 2.62 -19.33 -6.50
CA GLU A 117 3.91 -19.91 -6.88
C GLU A 117 5.06 -18.98 -6.49
N THR A 118 4.94 -17.69 -6.81
CA THR A 118 5.93 -16.67 -6.44
C THR A 118 6.07 -16.54 -4.92
N LEU A 119 4.96 -16.64 -4.16
CA LEU A 119 5.02 -16.69 -2.69
C LEU A 119 5.82 -17.89 -2.20
N ARG A 120 5.60 -19.08 -2.76
CA ARG A 120 6.33 -20.31 -2.38
C ARG A 120 7.83 -20.17 -2.61
N GLU A 121 8.23 -19.64 -3.77
CA GLU A 121 9.63 -19.43 -4.11
C GLU A 121 10.31 -18.41 -3.19
N THR A 122 9.65 -17.28 -2.92
CA THR A 122 10.16 -16.24 -2.02
C THR A 122 10.31 -16.76 -0.57
N PHE A 123 9.34 -17.51 -0.06
CA PHE A 123 9.42 -18.12 1.28
C PHE A 123 10.47 -19.24 1.37
N GLN A 124 10.77 -19.94 0.26
CA GLN A 124 11.83 -20.94 0.22
C GLN A 124 13.22 -20.29 0.18
N ARG A 125 13.40 -19.22 -0.60
CA ARG A 125 14.64 -18.42 -0.62
C ARG A 125 14.94 -17.78 0.74
N GLY A 126 13.94 -17.22 1.42
CA GLY A 126 14.11 -16.61 2.75
C GLY A 126 14.48 -17.59 3.87
N ARG A 127 14.23 -18.90 3.70
CA ARG A 127 14.66 -19.96 4.64
C ARG A 127 16.06 -20.52 4.34
N GLY A 128 16.68 -20.13 3.22
CA GLY A 128 18.02 -20.56 2.82
C GLY A 128 19.16 -19.82 3.55
N CYS A 129 18.89 -18.67 4.16
CA CYS A 129 19.86 -17.96 5.01
C CYS A 129 19.88 -18.52 6.44
N LYS A 130 20.29 -19.78 6.57
CA LYS A 130 20.96 -20.27 7.79
C LYS A 130 22.35 -20.76 7.40
N LYS A 131 23.35 -19.91 7.60
CA LYS A 131 24.57 -20.18 8.36
C LYS A 131 25.38 -18.90 8.49
#